data_AF-A0A6B0X1J3-F1
#
_entry.id   AF-A0A6B0X1J3-F1
#
_cell.length_a   1.000
_cell.length_b   1.000
_cell.length_c   1.000
_cell.angle_alpha   90.00
_cell.angle_beta   90.00
_cell.angle_gamma   90.00
#
_symmetry.space_group_name_H-M   'P 1'
#
loop_
_entity.id
_entity.type
_entity.pdbx_description
1 polymer ?
#
loop_
_entity_poly.entity_id
_entity_poly.type
_entity_poly.pdbx_seq_one_letter_code
_entity_poly.pdbx_strand_id
1 'polypeptide(L)' 'MRKFLVSLAALAVLAASALDAQVPRVGDPAPDFLLDRVDGGQAALSDFEGQVVLIFFLGYS' A
#
# COMPACT_ATOMS: atom_id res chain seq x y z
N MET A 1 -28.48 7.48 -22.62
CA MET A 1 -27.43 8.42 -22.14
C MET A 1 -27.36 8.51 -20.61
N ARG A 2 -28.47 8.73 -19.87
CA ARG A 2 -28.45 8.83 -18.39
C ARG A 2 -27.89 7.59 -17.67
N LYS A 3 -28.24 6.37 -18.13
CA LYS A 3 -27.71 5.11 -17.57
C LYS A 3 -26.19 4.95 -17.78
N PHE A 4 -25.67 5.46 -18.90
CA PHE A 4 -24.25 5.42 -19.24
C PHE A 4 -23.43 6.37 -18.34
N LEU A 5 -23.98 7.55 -18.05
CA LEU A 5 -23.37 8.52 -17.13
C LEU A 5 -23.31 7.99 -15.69
N VAL A 6 -24.35 7.29 -15.23
CA VAL A 6 -24.37 6.68 -13.89
C VAL A 6 -23.34 5.56 -13.77
N SER A 7 -23.21 4.69 -14.77
CA SER A 7 -22.18 3.64 -14.77
C SER A 7 -20.76 4.20 -14.83
N LEU A 8 -20.52 5.27 -15.59
CA LEU A 8 -19.21 5.92 -15.64
C LEU A 8 -18.85 6.57 -14.30
N ALA A 9 -19.82 7.22 -13.64
CA ALA A 9 -19.62 7.79 -12.31
C ALA A 9 -19.34 6.72 -11.25
N ALA A 10 -20.04 5.59 -11.29
CA ALA A 10 -19.80 4.48 -10.36
C ALA A 10 -18.40 3.88 -10.52
N LEU A 11 -17.93 3.73 -11.77
CA LEU A 11 -16.58 3.23 -12.05
C LEU A 11 -15.49 4.22 -11.57
N ALA A 12 -15.74 5.53 -11.71
CA ALA A 12 -14.82 6.55 -11.20
C ALA A 12 -14.71 6.56 -9.67
N VAL A 13 -15.82 6.31 -8.95
CA VAL A 13 -15.81 6.22 -7.47
C VAL A 13 -15.03 4.99 -6.98
N LEU A 14 -15.14 3.85 -7.67
CA LEU A 14 -14.35 2.64 -7.38
C LEU A 14 -12.85 2.81 -7.67
N ALA A 15 -12.50 3.63 -8.67
CA ALA A 15 -11.10 3.92 -8.98
C ALA A 15 -10.47 4.91 -7.99
N ALA A 16 -11.26 5.82 -7.41
CA ALA A 16 -10.77 6.83 -6.48
C ALA A 16 -10.27 6.24 -5.15
N SER A 17 -10.84 5.12 -4.68
CA SER A 17 -10.38 4.46 -3.45
C SER A 17 -9.02 3.76 -3.57
N ALA A 18 -8.49 3.59 -4.78
CA ALA A 18 -7.16 3.03 -5.01
C ALA A 18 -6.03 4.09 -4.95
N LEU A 19 -6.38 5.39 -4.88
CA LEU A 19 -5.41 6.50 -4.93
C LEU A 19 -5.08 7.08 -3.55
N ASP A 20 -5.67 6.54 -2.48
CA ASP A 20 -5.38 7.01 -1.13
C ASP A 20 -4.05 6.39 -0.68
N ALA A 21 -2.95 7.10 -0.92
CA ALA A 21 -1.67 6.79 -0.31
C ALA A 21 -1.80 7.05 1.20
N GLN A 22 -2.24 6.02 1.92
CA GLN A 22 -2.48 6.11 3.35
C GLN A 22 -1.16 6.41 4.07
N VAL A 23 -1.02 7.66 4.53
CA VAL A 23 0.10 8.04 5.41
C VAL A 23 0.00 7.15 6.65
N PRO A 24 1.04 6.37 7.00
CA PRO A 24 1.01 5.50 8.16
C PRO A 24 0.72 6.29 9.44
N ARG A 25 -0.18 5.77 10.28
CA ARG A 25 -0.55 6.38 11.57
C ARG A 25 -0.31 5.40 12.70
N VAL A 26 0.05 5.94 13.87
CA VAL A 26 0.25 5.12 15.07
C VAL A 26 -1.06 4.46 15.47
N GLY A 27 -1.03 3.14 15.67
CA GLY A 27 -2.18 2.34 16.06
C GLY A 27 -2.92 1.67 14.90
N ASP A 28 -2.77 2.18 13.67
CA ASP A 28 -3.23 1.48 12.48
C ASP A 28 -2.31 0.28 12.17
N PRO A 29 -2.81 -0.77 11.49
CA PRO A 29 -1.95 -1.79 10.93
C PRO A 29 -0.87 -1.16 10.04
N ALA A 30 0.37 -1.64 10.19
CA ALA A 30 1.45 -1.22 9.31
C ALA A 30 1.09 -1.60 7.85
N PRO A 31 1.36 -0.73 6.85
CA PRO A 31 1.12 -1.08 5.46
C PRO A 31 1.95 -2.29 5.06
N ASP A 32 1.32 -3.22 4.36
CA ASP A 32 2.02 -4.37 3.83
C ASP A 32 2.96 -3.95 2.69
N PHE A 33 4.04 -4.69 2.52
CA PHE A 33 4.98 -4.49 1.42
C PHE A 33 5.57 -5.83 0.98
N LEU A 34 6.03 -5.85 -0.26
CA LEU A 34 6.91 -6.88 -0.81
C LEU A 34 8.04 -6.16 -1.53
N LEU A 35 9.27 -6.36 -1.07
CA LEU A 35 10.45 -5.70 -1.61
C LEU A 35 11.45 -6.72 -2.12
N ASP A 36 12.12 -6.38 -3.22
CA ASP A 36 13.29 -7.13 -3.66
C ASP A 36 14.43 -6.90 -2.67
N ARG A 37 15.09 -7.98 -2.27
CA ARG A 37 16.23 -7.90 -1.35
C ARG A 37 17.50 -7.59 -2.12
N VAL A 38 18.44 -6.91 -1.46
CA VAL A 38 19.75 -6.59 -2.05
C VAL A 38 20.59 -7.84 -2.35
N ASP A 39 20.38 -8.93 -1.61
CA ASP A 39 21.01 -10.23 -1.79
C ASP A 39 20.22 -11.16 -2.73
N GLY A 40 19.13 -10.67 -3.32
CA GLY A 40 18.22 -11.41 -4.17
C GLY A 40 17.05 -12.05 -3.42
N GLY A 41 16.02 -12.44 -4.17
CA GLY A 41 14.74 -12.89 -3.60
C GLY A 41 13.88 -11.73 -3.12
N GLN A 42 12.86 -12.04 -2.32
CA GLN A 42 11.87 -11.07 -1.86
C GLN A 42 11.72 -11.12 -0.33
N ALA A 43 11.30 -10.01 0.25
CA ALA A 43 10.95 -9.88 1.66
C ALA A 43 9.60 -9.19 1.80
N ALA A 44 8.68 -9.83 2.51
CA ALA A 44 7.40 -9.27 2.90
C ALA A 44 7.41 -8.79 4.35
N LEU A 45 6.51 -7.87 4.72
CA LEU A 45 6.33 -7.52 6.14
C LEU A 45 5.84 -8.72 6.96
N SER A 46 4.97 -9.54 6.38
CA SER A 46 4.40 -10.74 7.00
C SER A 46 5.43 -11.82 7.34
N ASP A 47 6.61 -11.80 6.72
CA ASP A 47 7.72 -12.70 7.07
C ASP A 47 8.22 -12.49 8.51
N PHE A 48 7.89 -11.34 9.13
CA PHE A 48 8.33 -10.93 10.47
C PHE A 48 7.21 -10.87 11.51
N GLU A 49 6.08 -11.55 11.26
CA GLU A 49 4.96 -11.58 12.21
C GLU A 49 5.37 -12.05 13.62
N GLY A 50 4.80 -11.39 14.64
CA GLY A 50 5.11 -11.66 16.04
C GLY A 50 6.42 -11.04 16.55
N GLN A 51 7.14 -10.30 15.71
CA GLN A 51 8.36 -9.59 16.07
C GLN A 51 8.16 -8.06 16.06
N VAL A 52 8.96 -7.35 16.87
CA VAL A 52 9.06 -5.88 16.76
C VAL A 52 10.02 -5.54 15.63
N VAL A 53 9.53 -4.84 14.60
CA VAL A 53 10.28 -4.51 13.38
C VAL A 53 10.47 -3.01 13.26
N LEU A 54 11.69 -2.57 12.94
CA LEU A 54 11.99 -1.18 12.59
C LEU A 54 12.22 -1.08 11.08
N ILE A 55 11.34 -0.34 10.38
CA ILE A 55 11.51 -0.06 8.95
C ILE A 55 12.37 1.19 8.81
N PHE A 56 13.59 1.02 8.30
CA PHE A 56 14.56 2.09 8.15
C PHE A 56 14.82 2.39 6.67
N PHE A 57 14.49 3.60 6.23
CA PHE A 57 14.80 4.09 4.90
C PHE A 57 16.10 4.87 4.94
N LEU A 58 17.10 4.41 4.18
CA LEU A 58 18.40 5.06 4.02
C LEU A 58 18.52 5.60 2.59
N GLY A 59 18.98 6.84 2.45
CA GLY A 59 19.17 7.50 1.16
C GLY A 59 20.28 8.55 1.25
N TYR A 60 21.14 8.59 0.23
CA TYR A 60 22.15 9.64 0.05
C TYR A 60 21.69 10.55 -1.08
N SER A 61 21.76 11.86 -0.85
CA SER A 61 21.36 12.92 -1.80
C SER A 61 22.53 13.43 -2.62
#